data_AF-A0A4Q4D7T2-F1
#
_entry.id   AF-A0A4Q4D7T2-F1
#
_cell.length_a   1.000
_cell.length_b   1.000
_cell.length_c   1.000
_cell.angle_alpha   90.00
_cell.angle_beta   90.00
_cell.angle_gamma   90.00
#
_symmetry.space_group_name_H-M   'P 1'
#
loop_
_entity.id
_entity.type
_entity.pdbx_description
1 polymer ?
#
loop_
_entity_poly.entity_id
_entity_poly.type
_entity_poly.pdbx_seq_one_letter_code
_entity_poly.pdbx_strand_id
1 'polypeptide(L)'
;MVQSVELVLDPDLDAAVRGEWALLLDADLPSQARHTGESNAPHVTLGVADTVDDAAEAALRSVRYGVGGPVRLGGLLVFTGRTFVLS
;
A
#
# COMPACT_ATOMS: atom_id res chain seq x y z
N MET A 1 1.81 15.19 13.84
CA MET A 1 1.37 13.90 13.27
C MET A 1 1.97 13.87 11.88
N VAL A 2 2.77 12.85 11.55
CA VAL A 2 3.31 12.74 10.19
C VAL A 2 2.20 12.39 9.21
N GLN A 3 2.30 12.87 7.98
CA GLN A 3 1.35 12.64 6.89
C GLN A 3 2.04 11.88 5.76
N SER A 4 1.34 10.92 5.17
CA SER A 4 1.79 10.16 4.01
C SER A 4 1.04 10.57 2.75
N VAL A 5 1.70 10.42 1.61
CA VAL A 5 1.07 10.45 0.28
C VAL A 5 1.16 9.04 -0.28
N GLU A 6 0.02 8.50 -0.69
CA GLU A 6 -0.14 7.10 -1.06
C GLU A 6 -0.82 6.97 -2.42
N LEU A 7 -0.42 5.96 -3.19
CA LEU A 7 -1.20 5.46 -4.31
C LEU A 7 -2.15 4.39 -3.79
N VAL A 8 -3.44 4.62 -4.03
CA VAL A 8 -4.48 3.59 -3.85
C VAL A 8 -4.54 2.74 -5.11
N LEU A 9 -4.75 1.44 -4.90
CA LEU A 9 -4.84 0.49 -5.99
C LEU A 9 -6.23 0.56 -6.63
N ASP A 10 -6.33 0.18 -7.90
CA ASP A 10 -7.63 -0.08 -8.49
C ASP A 10 -8.29 -1.32 -7.84
N PRO A 11 -9.61 -1.53 -8.01
CA PRO A 11 -10.31 -2.63 -7.37
C PRO A 11 -9.75 -4.02 -7.71
N ASP A 12 -9.23 -4.22 -8.92
CA ASP A 12 -8.74 -5.51 -9.37
C ASP A 12 -7.41 -5.86 -8.67
N LEU A 13 -6.51 -4.88 -8.58
CA LEU A 13 -5.21 -5.05 -7.91
C LEU A 13 -5.35 -5.08 -6.37
N ASP A 14 -6.28 -4.31 -5.80
CA ASP A 14 -6.65 -4.40 -4.37
C ASP A 14 -7.10 -5.84 -4.03
N ALA A 15 -8.03 -6.40 -4.83
CA ALA A 15 -8.51 -7.76 -4.63
C ALA A 15 -7.40 -8.81 -4.78
N ALA A 16 -6.50 -8.64 -5.75
CA ALA A 16 -5.36 -9.54 -5.94
C ALA A 16 -4.43 -9.56 -4.71
N VAL A 17 -4.06 -8.37 -4.18
CA VAL A 17 -3.22 -8.28 -2.97
C VAL A 17 -3.91 -8.92 -1.76
N ARG A 18 -5.21 -8.68 -1.58
CA ARG A 18 -5.99 -9.32 -0.50
C ARG A 18 -6.07 -10.84 -0.65
N GLY A 19 -6.09 -11.36 -1.88
CA GLY A 19 -5.99 -12.78 -2.16
C GLY A 19 -4.68 -13.38 -1.65
N GLU A 20 -3.54 -12.75 -1.93
CA GLU A 20 -2.23 -13.17 -1.41
C GLU A 20 -2.19 -13.14 0.12
N TRP A 21 -2.76 -12.10 0.74
CA TRP A 21 -2.85 -12.03 2.21
C TRP A 21 -3.71 -13.17 2.79
N ALA A 22 -4.79 -13.56 2.11
CA ALA A 22 -5.62 -14.69 2.53
C ALA A 22 -4.84 -16.01 2.45
N LEU A 23 -4.09 -16.24 1.36
CA LEU A 23 -3.23 -17.43 1.22
C LEU A 23 -2.19 -17.54 2.34
N LEU A 24 -1.57 -16.42 2.72
CA LEU A 24 -0.64 -16.37 3.84
C LEU A 24 -1.33 -16.70 5.18
N LEU A 25 -2.54 -16.17 5.38
CA LEU A 25 -3.30 -16.42 6.60
C LEU A 25 -3.72 -17.89 6.71
N ASP A 26 -4.18 -18.49 5.61
CA ASP A 26 -4.58 -19.90 5.54
C ASP A 26 -3.40 -20.86 5.79
N ALA A 27 -2.18 -20.43 5.46
CA ALA A 27 -0.94 -21.15 5.75
C ALA A 27 -0.41 -20.92 7.19
N ASP A 28 -1.17 -20.22 8.04
CA ASP A 28 -0.78 -19.78 9.39
C ASP A 28 0.51 -18.94 9.42
N LEU A 29 0.76 -18.19 8.35
CA LEU A 29 1.87 -17.24 8.26
C LEU A 29 1.45 -15.83 8.71
N PRO A 30 2.41 -14.94 9.06
CA PRO A 30 2.12 -13.53 9.27
C PRO A 30 1.43 -12.92 8.03
N SER A 31 0.31 -12.22 8.25
CA SER A 31 -0.51 -11.66 7.18
C SER A 31 -1.26 -10.41 7.60
N GLN A 32 -1.36 -9.44 6.70
CA GLN A 32 -2.15 -8.23 6.85
C GLN A 32 -3.67 -8.48 6.79
N ALA A 33 -4.12 -9.67 6.37
CA ALA A 33 -5.55 -10.04 6.40
C ALA A 33 -6.15 -10.01 7.83
N ARG A 34 -5.30 -10.05 8.88
CA ARG A 34 -5.72 -9.92 10.28
C ARG A 34 -6.12 -8.48 10.66
N HIS A 35 -5.88 -7.51 9.80
CA HIS A 35 -6.12 -6.08 10.03
C HIS A 35 -7.03 -5.50 8.94
N THR A 36 -8.33 -5.40 9.20
CA THR A 36 -9.34 -4.98 8.19
C THR A 36 -9.72 -3.50 8.26
N GLY A 37 -9.03 -2.70 9.07
CA GLY A 37 -9.27 -1.25 9.14
C GLY A 37 -8.93 -0.54 7.82
N GLU A 38 -9.63 0.56 7.53
CA GLU A 38 -9.45 1.33 6.28
C GLU A 38 -8.01 1.80 6.08
N SER A 39 -7.31 2.16 7.16
CA SER A 39 -5.89 2.55 7.12
C SER A 39 -4.93 1.40 6.75
N ASN A 40 -5.44 0.18 6.61
CA ASN A 40 -4.67 -0.98 6.16
C ASN A 40 -5.13 -1.50 4.78
N ALA A 41 -5.93 -0.73 4.04
CA ALA A 41 -6.20 -1.04 2.65
C ALA A 41 -4.90 -1.09 1.84
N PRO A 42 -4.73 -2.01 0.87
CA PRO A 42 -3.57 -2.05 -0.03
C PRO A 42 -3.25 -0.69 -0.65
N HIS A 43 -2.03 -0.23 -0.43
CA HIS A 43 -1.53 1.05 -0.96
C HIS A 43 -0.02 0.99 -1.17
N VAL A 44 0.50 1.96 -1.92
CA VAL A 44 1.94 2.18 -2.09
C VAL A 44 2.28 3.56 -1.57
N THR A 45 3.09 3.64 -0.51
CA THR A 45 3.61 4.91 0.01
C THR A 45 4.56 5.55 -0.99
N LEU A 46 4.29 6.78 -1.41
CA LEU A 46 5.17 7.57 -2.26
C LEU A 46 6.12 8.47 -1.46
N GLY A 47 5.65 8.96 -0.30
CA GLY A 47 6.42 9.85 0.55
C GLY A 47 5.75 10.08 1.89
N VAL A 48 6.55 10.52 2.86
CA VAL A 48 6.13 10.87 4.22
C VAL A 48 6.71 12.23 4.54
N ALA A 49 5.90 13.10 5.15
CA ALA A 49 6.29 14.43 5.60
C ALA A 49 5.71 14.73 6.97
N ASP A 50 6.34 15.64 7.72
CA ASP A 50 5.76 16.14 8.97
C ASP A 50 4.46 16.91 8.72
N THR A 51 4.35 17.59 7.58
CA THR A 51 3.15 18.29 7.13
C THR A 51 3.09 18.33 5.60
N VAL A 52 1.90 18.14 5.05
CA VAL A 52 1.52 18.38 3.66
C VAL A 52 0.66 19.65 3.68
N ASP A 53 1.26 20.77 3.28
CA ASP A 53 0.59 22.07 3.27
C ASP A 53 -0.27 22.29 2.00
N ASP A 54 -1.01 23.39 1.95
CA ASP A 54 -1.91 23.72 0.84
C ASP A 54 -1.17 23.78 -0.52
N ALA A 55 0.10 24.19 -0.52
CA ALA A 55 0.91 24.26 -1.73
C ALA A 55 1.27 22.85 -2.24
N ALA A 56 1.64 21.95 -1.32
CA ALA A 56 1.88 20.55 -1.63
C ALA A 56 0.59 19.85 -2.10
N GLU A 57 -0.56 20.10 -1.45
CA GLU A 57 -1.85 19.57 -1.91
C GLU A 57 -2.19 20.04 -3.34
N ALA A 58 -2.01 21.33 -3.62
CA ALA A 58 -2.27 21.88 -4.95
C ALA A 58 -1.34 21.25 -6.01
N ALA A 59 -0.06 21.03 -5.67
CA ALA A 59 0.88 20.34 -6.55
C ALA A 59 0.45 18.88 -6.80
N LEU A 60 0.03 18.15 -5.76
CA LEU A 60 -0.45 16.77 -5.88
C LEU A 60 -1.67 16.64 -6.81
N ARG A 61 -2.62 17.58 -6.76
CA ARG A 61 -3.79 17.62 -7.68
C ARG A 61 -3.40 17.76 -9.15
N SER A 62 -2.22 18.33 -9.43
CA SER A 62 -1.70 18.47 -10.80
C SER A 62 -1.04 17.20 -11.33
N VAL A 63 -0.66 16.27 -10.45
CA VAL A 63 -0.03 15.00 -10.83
C VAL A 63 -0.99 14.16 -11.65
N ARG A 64 -0.51 13.60 -12.76
CA ARG A 64 -1.22 12.62 -13.58
C ARG A 64 -0.55 11.27 -13.37
N TYR A 65 -1.26 10.33 -12.76
CA TYR A 65 -0.82 8.95 -12.58
C TYR A 65 -1.45 8.04 -13.65
N GLY A 66 -0.90 6.83 -13.84
CA GLY A 66 -1.39 5.85 -14.82
C GLY A 66 -0.87 6.00 -16.25
N VAL A 67 -0.04 7.02 -16.53
CA VAL A 67 0.54 7.26 -17.87
C VAL A 67 1.84 6.49 -18.14
N GLY A 68 2.38 5.80 -17.12
CA GLY A 68 3.71 5.17 -17.15
C GLY A 68 3.76 3.72 -17.62
N GLY A 69 2.62 3.14 -18.04
CA GLY A 69 2.51 1.73 -18.41
C GLY A 69 1.99 0.83 -17.28
N PRO A 70 1.85 -0.48 -17.54
CA PRO A 70 1.23 -1.40 -16.60
C PRO A 70 2.07 -1.59 -15.33
N VAL A 71 1.42 -1.58 -14.17
CA VAL A 71 1.99 -2.00 -12.89
C VAL A 71 1.82 -3.51 -12.75
N ARG A 72 2.83 -4.19 -12.22
CA ARG A 72 2.76 -5.62 -11.95
C ARG A 72 3.03 -5.89 -10.48
N LEU A 73 2.16 -6.69 -9.86
CA LEU A 73 2.42 -7.22 -8.53
C LEU A 73 3.61 -8.21 -8.61
N GLY A 74 4.65 -7.93 -7.81
CA GLY A 74 5.85 -8.77 -7.72
C GLY A 74 5.63 -10.01 -6.87
N GLY A 75 6.71 -10.74 -6.60
CA GLY A 75 6.69 -11.80 -5.58
C GLY A 75 6.75 -11.21 -4.17
N LEU A 76 6.39 -12.03 -3.18
CA LEU A 76 6.43 -11.67 -1.76
C LEU A 76 7.84 -11.30 -1.30
N LEU A 77 7.94 -10.23 -0.52
CA LEU A 77 9.18 -9.80 0.13
C LEU A 77 9.06 -9.94 1.65
N VAL A 78 10.14 -10.39 2.29
CA VAL A 78 10.24 -10.45 3.75
C VAL A 78 11.14 -9.33 4.23
N PHE A 79 10.57 -8.39 4.97
CA PHE A 79 11.34 -7.37 5.67
C PHE A 79 11.64 -7.84 7.10
N THR A 80 12.92 -7.77 7.50
CA THR A 80 13.35 -8.13 8.85
C THR A 80 13.05 -6.98 9.83
N GLY A 81 12.47 -7.29 10.98
CA GLY A 81 12.14 -6.31 12.03
C GLY A 81 11.64 -6.98 13.31
N ARG A 82 11.07 -6.20 14.24
CA ARG A 82 10.44 -6.74 15.47
C ARG A 82 9.22 -7.63 15.18
N THR A 83 8.59 -7.40 14.03
CA THR A 83 7.50 -8.21 13.46
C THR A 83 7.88 -8.48 12.01
N PHE A 84 7.78 -9.73 11.57
CA PHE A 84 7.90 -10.04 10.14
C PHE A 84 6.61 -9.66 9.45
N VAL A 85 6.70 -8.77 8.47
CA VAL A 85 5.58 -8.46 7.58
C VAL A 85 5.90 -9.11 6.24
N LEU A 86 5.03 -10.02 5.82
CA LEU A 86 4.98 -10.53 4.46
C LEU A 86 4.04 -9.63 3.67
N SER A 87 4.59 -8.97 2.66
CA SER A 87 3.90 -8.03 1.77
C SER A 87 4.11 -8.42 0.31
#